data_AF-A0AAE3R6W0-F1
#
_entry.id   AF-A0AAE3R6W0-F1
#
_cell.length_a   1.000
_cell.length_b   1.000
_cell.length_c   1.000
_cell.angle_alpha   90.00
_cell.angle_beta   90.00
_cell.angle_gamma   90.00
#
_symmetry.space_group_name_H-M   'P 1'
#
loop_
_entity.id
_entity.type
_entity.pdbx_description
1 polymer ?
#
loop_
_entity_poly.entity_id
_entity_poly.type
_entity_poly.pdbx_seq_one_letter_code
_entity_poly.pdbx_strand_id
1 'polypeptide(L)'
;MDQVKSSQIARQRITKQYQWAMYSYVAPVVLFVLYLIDANTFGLTKMFFFAISLMSLIPSACVGLFFTVRGVVMAFKTNDYQKKDIGYANLLMGIIMAFAGVIAIGFLYVMVN
;
A
#
# COMPACT_ATOMS: atom_id res chain seq x y z
N MET A 1 32.71 1.93 16.73
CA MET A 1 31.68 2.92 16.34
C MET A 1 31.04 2.62 14.97
N ASP A 2 31.73 1.94 14.05
CA ASP A 2 31.21 1.72 12.69
C ASP A 2 30.06 0.71 12.58
N GLN A 3 30.04 -0.34 13.40
CA GLN A 3 28.92 -1.29 13.44
C GLN A 3 27.60 -0.65 13.92
N VAL A 4 27.68 0.32 14.85
CA VAL A 4 26.50 1.03 15.36
C VAL A 4 25.92 1.95 14.28
N LYS A 5 26.77 2.70 13.56
CA LYS A 5 26.34 3.56 12.44
C LYS A 5 25.75 2.73 11.28
N SER A 6 26.37 1.60 10.94
CA SER A 6 25.88 0.67 9.92
C SER A 6 24.46 0.15 10.23
N SER A 7 24.23 -0.27 11.47
CA SER A 7 22.92 -0.75 11.94
C SER A 7 21.84 0.35 11.87
N GLN A 8 22.18 1.58 12.27
CA GLN A 8 21.25 2.72 12.18
C GLN A 8 20.87 3.08 10.74
N ILE A 9 21.84 3.08 9.82
CA ILE A 9 21.59 3.34 8.39
C ILE A 9 20.69 2.24 7.80
N ALA A 10 20.92 0.98 8.16
CA ALA A 10 20.08 -0.12 7.70
C ALA A 10 18.64 0.00 8.21
N ARG A 11 18.45 0.36 9.49
CA ARG A 11 17.13 0.63 10.09
C ARG A 11 16.38 1.76 9.40
N GLN A 12 17.07 2.85 9.05
CA GLN A 12 16.47 3.95 8.30
C GLN A 12 16.03 3.50 6.90
N ARG A 13 16.85 2.71 6.21
CA ARG A 13 16.50 2.16 4.88
C ARG A 13 15.26 1.27 4.97
N ILE A 14 15.20 0.35 5.95
CA ILE A 14 14.01 -0.51 6.17
C ILE A 14 12.77 0.34 6.41
N THR A 15 12.88 1.35 7.27
CA THR A 15 11.76 2.26 7.58
C THR A 15 11.29 2.99 6.34
N LYS A 16 12.21 3.47 5.50
CA LYS A 16 11.86 4.12 4.23
C LYS A 16 11.11 3.18 3.28
N GLN A 17 11.54 1.91 3.19
CA GLN A 17 10.81 0.90 2.39
C GLN A 17 9.36 0.72 2.88
N TYR A 18 9.18 0.60 4.19
CA TYR A 18 7.85 0.46 4.78
C TYR A 18 6.98 1.72 4.63
N GLN A 19 7.57 2.91 4.66
CA GLN A 19 6.86 4.16 4.37
C GLN A 19 6.35 4.19 2.92
N TRP A 20 7.18 3.81 1.95
CA TRP A 20 6.73 3.72 0.55
C TRP A 20 5.63 2.69 0.35
N ALA A 21 5.72 1.55 1.05
CA ALA A 21 4.65 0.56 1.03
C ALA A 21 3.34 1.15 1.59
N MET A 22 3.41 1.82 2.74
CA MET A 22 2.25 2.45 3.36
C MET A 22 1.63 3.53 2.48
N TYR A 23 2.43 4.40 1.85
CA TYR A 23 1.92 5.40 0.91
C TYR A 23 1.21 4.77 -0.29
N SER A 24 1.75 3.65 -0.78
CA SER A 24 1.10 2.90 -1.86
C SER A 24 -0.26 2.37 -1.40
N TYR A 25 -0.35 1.80 -0.20
CA TYR A 25 -1.61 1.29 0.35
C TYR A 25 -2.65 2.38 0.66
N VAL A 26 -2.19 3.59 1.00
CA VAL A 26 -3.08 4.72 1.32
C VAL A 26 -3.63 5.40 0.06
N ALA A 27 -2.91 5.38 -1.06
CA ALA A 27 -3.33 6.02 -2.32
C ALA A 27 -4.77 5.67 -2.77
N PRO A 28 -5.18 4.38 -2.88
CA PRO A 28 -6.55 4.03 -3.25
C PRO A 28 -7.60 4.55 -2.25
N VAL A 29 -7.25 4.60 -0.96
CA VAL A 29 -8.14 5.12 0.10
C VAL A 29 -8.35 6.63 -0.07
N VAL A 30 -7.30 7.38 -0.38
CA VAL A 30 -7.40 8.82 -0.64
C VAL A 30 -8.29 9.09 -1.84
N LEU A 31 -8.15 8.33 -2.92
CA LEU A 31 -9.01 8.43 -4.10
C LEU A 31 -10.47 8.11 -3.78
N PHE A 32 -10.71 7.12 -2.93
CA PHE A 32 -12.05 6.78 -2.47
C PHE A 32 -12.66 7.90 -1.60
N VAL A 33 -11.88 8.52 -0.71
CA VAL A 33 -12.34 9.68 0.08
C VAL A 33 -12.66 10.86 -0.84
N LEU A 34 -11.85 11.12 -1.87
CA LEU A 34 -12.15 12.16 -2.87
C LEU A 34 -13.45 11.88 -3.62
N TYR A 35 -13.72 10.62 -3.96
CA TYR A 35 -15.01 10.21 -4.51
C TYR A 35 -16.17 10.54 -3.56
N LEU A 36 -16.05 10.20 -2.26
CA LEU A 36 -17.09 10.50 -1.28
C LEU A 36 -17.35 12.00 -1.16
N ILE A 37 -16.30 12.83 -1.20
CA ILE A 37 -16.45 14.28 -1.16
C ILE A 37 -17.17 14.76 -2.43
N ASP A 38 -16.69 14.40 -3.62
CA ASP A 38 -17.32 14.84 -4.89
C ASP A 38 -18.78 14.41 -5.00
N ALA A 39 -19.09 13.17 -4.60
CA ALA A 39 -20.44 12.62 -4.62
C ALA A 39 -21.42 13.40 -3.70
N ASN A 40 -20.93 14.02 -2.64
CA ASN A 40 -21.76 14.76 -1.67
C ASN A 40 -21.76 16.28 -1.89
N THR A 41 -20.83 16.86 -2.65
CA THR A 41 -20.74 18.32 -2.83
C THR A 41 -21.06 18.79 -4.24
N PHE A 42 -20.36 18.27 -5.24
CA PHE A 42 -20.37 18.82 -6.60
C PHE A 42 -21.13 17.93 -7.58
N GLY A 43 -21.09 16.61 -7.39
CA GLY A 43 -21.74 15.64 -8.27
C GLY A 43 -21.29 15.70 -9.74
N LEU A 44 -20.14 16.35 -10.01
CA LEU A 44 -19.67 16.66 -11.36
C LEU A 44 -18.91 15.49 -11.99
N THR A 45 -18.20 14.68 -11.19
CA THR A 45 -17.39 13.58 -11.72
C THR A 45 -18.00 12.19 -11.55
N LYS A 46 -19.22 12.10 -11.00
CA LYS A 46 -20.14 10.96 -10.73
C LYS A 46 -19.56 9.56 -10.45
N MET A 47 -18.55 9.09 -11.17
CA MET A 47 -17.87 7.81 -10.96
C MET A 47 -16.36 7.80 -11.26
N PHE A 48 -15.76 8.90 -11.74
CA PHE A 48 -14.35 8.92 -12.15
C PHE A 48 -13.41 8.52 -11.01
N PHE A 49 -13.50 9.20 -9.86
CA PHE A 49 -12.68 8.89 -8.69
C PHE A 49 -12.96 7.49 -8.12
N PHE A 50 -14.20 7.03 -8.21
CA PHE A 50 -14.57 5.69 -7.80
C PHE A 50 -13.89 4.62 -8.66
N ALA A 51 -14.02 4.72 -9.99
CA ALA A 51 -13.38 3.80 -10.92
C ALA A 51 -11.86 3.79 -10.78
N ILE A 52 -11.22 4.96 -10.63
CA ILE A 52 -9.77 5.05 -10.42
C ILE A 52 -9.36 4.45 -9.08
N SER A 53 -10.13 4.68 -8.01
CA SER A 53 -9.84 4.08 -6.70
C SER A 53 -9.81 2.56 -6.80
N LEU A 54 -10.80 1.95 -7.48
CA LEU A 54 -10.88 0.52 -7.71
C LEU A 54 -9.74 0.00 -8.59
N MET A 55 -9.46 0.66 -9.71
CA MET A 55 -8.37 0.26 -10.62
C MET A 55 -6.99 0.38 -9.96
N SER A 56 -6.82 1.31 -9.03
CA SER A 56 -5.55 1.54 -8.33
C SER A 56 -5.24 0.52 -7.23
N LEU A 57 -6.20 -0.32 -6.80
CA LEU A 57 -5.99 -1.31 -5.74
C LEU A 57 -4.92 -2.34 -6.10
N ILE A 58 -4.98 -2.94 -7.30
CA ILE A 58 -4.02 -3.96 -7.73
C ILE A 58 -2.61 -3.36 -7.92
N PRO A 59 -2.41 -2.27 -8.69
CA PRO A 59 -1.09 -1.65 -8.80
C PRO A 59 -0.51 -1.24 -7.44
N SER A 60 -1.32 -0.63 -6.58
CA SER A 60 -0.91 -0.19 -5.26
C SER A 60 -0.54 -1.37 -4.34
N ALA A 61 -1.25 -2.50 -4.45
CA ALA A 61 -0.94 -3.72 -3.71
C ALA A 61 0.39 -4.31 -4.18
N CYS A 62 0.61 -4.39 -5.49
CA CYS A 62 1.87 -4.87 -6.08
C CYS A 62 3.06 -4.00 -5.66
N VAL A 63 2.95 -2.68 -5.79
CA VAL A 63 4.02 -1.74 -5.42
C VAL A 63 4.29 -1.79 -3.92
N GLY A 64 3.23 -1.81 -3.10
CA GLY A 64 3.39 -1.88 -1.65
C GLY A 64 3.99 -3.20 -1.17
N LEU A 65 3.58 -4.33 -1.75
CA LEU A 65 4.16 -5.64 -1.45
C LEU A 65 5.63 -5.71 -1.88
N PHE A 66 5.98 -5.15 -3.04
CA PHE A 66 7.36 -5.10 -3.52
C PHE A 66 8.29 -4.39 -2.52
N PHE A 67 7.89 -3.21 -2.03
CA PHE A 67 8.66 -2.48 -1.02
C PHE A 67 8.66 -3.19 0.33
N THR A 68 7.54 -3.79 0.72
CA THR A 68 7.42 -4.56 1.96
C THR A 68 8.37 -5.75 1.98
N VAL A 69 8.38 -6.57 0.92
CA VAL A 69 9.27 -7.74 0.80
C VAL A 69 10.74 -7.30 0.86
N ARG A 70 11.10 -6.22 0.16
CA ARG A 70 12.46 -5.66 0.24
C ARG A 70 12.82 -5.22 1.67
N GLY A 71 11.91 -4.56 2.37
CA GLY A 71 12.11 -4.14 3.76
C GLY A 71 12.25 -5.33 4.71
N VAL A 72 11.41 -6.37 4.55
CA VAL A 72 11.45 -7.60 5.35
C VAL A 72 12.77 -8.34 5.13
N VAL A 73 13.21 -8.53 3.88
CA VAL A 73 14.48 -9.19 3.58
C VAL A 73 15.65 -8.44 4.24
N MET A 74 15.63 -7.11 4.24
CA MET A 74 16.64 -6.31 4.95
C MET A 74 16.54 -6.50 6.48
N ALA A 75 15.33 -6.51 7.05
CA ALA A 75 15.12 -6.73 8.49
C ALA A 75 15.58 -8.11 8.96
N PHE A 76 15.43 -9.15 8.13
CA PHE A 76 16.00 -10.47 8.37
C PHE A 76 17.52 -10.46 8.38
N LYS A 77 18.16 -9.80 7.42
CA LYS A 77 19.63 -9.68 7.37
C LYS A 77 20.21 -8.92 8.57
N THR A 78 19.45 -7.98 9.14
CA THR A 78 19.90 -7.18 10.29
C THR A 78 19.43 -7.72 11.64
N ASN A 79 18.73 -8.86 11.68
CA ASN A 79 18.11 -9.44 12.87
C ASN A 79 17.29 -8.45 13.72
N ASP A 80 16.58 -7.55 13.05
CA ASP A 80 15.76 -6.54 13.72
C ASP A 80 14.31 -7.04 13.88
N TYR A 81 13.99 -7.58 15.06
CA TYR A 81 12.68 -8.18 15.34
C TYR A 81 11.53 -7.18 15.23
N GLN A 82 11.70 -5.96 15.77
CA GLN A 82 10.65 -4.92 15.69
C GLN A 82 10.31 -4.57 14.24
N LYS A 83 11.31 -4.50 13.37
CA LYS A 83 11.09 -4.22 11.94
C LYS A 83 10.54 -5.42 11.18
N LYS A 84 10.72 -6.66 11.66
CA LYS A 84 10.04 -7.83 11.08
C LYS A 84 8.54 -7.76 11.33
N ASP A 85 8.10 -7.43 12.54
CA ASP A 85 6.68 -7.33 12.90
C ASP A 85 5.95 -6.28 12.07
N ILE A 86 6.55 -5.10 11.91
CA ILE A 86 6.02 -4.04 11.02
C ILE A 86 5.94 -4.53 9.56
N GLY A 87 6.94 -5.30 9.13
CA GLY A 87 6.96 -5.91 7.81
C GLY A 87 5.83 -6.91 7.59
N TYR A 88 5.53 -7.75 8.58
CA TYR A 88 4.39 -8.68 8.53
C TYR A 88 3.05 -7.95 8.47
N ALA A 89 2.87 -6.88 9.26
CA ALA A 89 1.68 -6.06 9.20
C ALA A 89 1.48 -5.45 7.79
N ASN A 90 2.54 -4.91 7.20
CA ASN A 90 2.50 -4.38 5.83
C ASN A 90 2.26 -5.46 4.77
N LEU A 91 2.72 -6.70 5.01
CA LEU A 91 2.51 -7.81 4.09
C LEU A 91 1.05 -8.26 4.12
N LEU A 92 0.48 -8.36 5.32
CA LEU A 92 -0.94 -8.65 5.51
C LEU A 92 -1.82 -7.58 4.86
N MET A 93 -1.49 -6.30 5.04
CA MET A 93 -2.20 -5.19 4.39
C MET A 93 -2.16 -5.30 2.86
N GLY A 94 -1.00 -5.61 2.29
CA GLY A 94 -0.86 -5.82 0.85
C GLY A 94 -1.69 -7.00 0.33
N ILE A 95 -1.76 -8.10 1.08
CA ILE A 95 -2.61 -9.26 0.73
C ILE A 95 -4.10 -8.89 0.76
N ILE A 96 -4.54 -8.21 1.82
CA ILE A 96 -5.92 -7.73 1.94
C ILE A 96 -6.26 -6.83 0.75
N MET A 97 -5.36 -5.92 0.40
CA MET A 97 -5.58 -4.98 -0.70
C MET A 97 -5.56 -5.65 -2.06
N ALA A 98 -4.74 -6.69 -2.25
CA ALA A 98 -4.75 -7.51 -3.47
C ALA A 98 -6.09 -8.26 -3.60
N PHE A 99 -6.59 -8.86 -2.52
CA PHE A 99 -7.90 -9.53 -2.51
C PHE A 99 -9.05 -8.55 -2.80
N ALA A 100 -9.02 -7.37 -2.16
CA ALA A 100 -9.96 -6.29 -2.43
C ALA A 100 -9.88 -5.83 -3.90
N GLY A 101 -8.68 -5.77 -4.48
CA GLY A 101 -8.46 -5.45 -5.89
C GLY A 101 -9.07 -6.47 -6.84
N VAL A 102 -9.00 -7.77 -6.53
CA VAL A 102 -9.66 -8.82 -7.33
C VAL A 102 -11.18 -8.67 -7.29
N ILE A 103 -11.74 -8.42 -6.10
CA ILE A 103 -13.18 -8.13 -5.95
C ILE A 103 -13.56 -6.88 -6.75
N ALA A 104 -12.73 -5.83 -6.68
CA ALA A 104 -12.95 -4.57 -7.38
C ALA A 104 -12.97 -4.74 -8.90
N ILE A 105 -12.11 -5.60 -9.47
CA ILE A 105 -12.15 -5.94 -10.90
C ILE A 105 -13.49 -6.60 -11.25
N GLY A 106 -13.96 -7.56 -10.43
CA GLY A 106 -15.26 -8.19 -10.62
C GLY A 106 -16.41 -7.17 -10.58
N PHE A 107 -16.35 -6.22 -9.64
CA PHE A 107 -17.34 -5.15 -9.53
C PHE A 107 -17.33 -4.22 -10.76
N LEU A 108 -16.15 -3.82 -11.22
CA LEU A 108 -16.00 -3.01 -12.44
C LEU A 108 -16.55 -3.73 -13.67
N TYR A 109 -16.32 -5.04 -13.80
CA TYR A 109 -16.86 -5.83 -14.89
C TYR A 109 -18.41 -5.85 -14.90
N VAL A 110 -19.04 -5.92 -13.73
CA VAL A 110 -20.50 -5.85 -13.57
C VAL A 110 -21.04 -4.44 -13.82
N MET A 111 -20.29 -3.38 -13.52
CA MET A 111 -20.74 -2.02 -13.82
C MET A 111 -20.68 -1.66 -15.30
N VAL A 112 -19.76 -2.27 -16.05
CA VAL A 112 -19.53 -1.96 -17.47
C VAL A 112 -20.48 -2.71 -18.40
N ASN A 113 -20.99 -3.89 -18.00
CA ASN A 113 -21.94 -4.69 -18.75
C ASN A 113 -23.37 -4.51 -18.27
#